data_AF-A0A7S3A4G6-F1
#
_entry.id   AF-A0A7S3A4G6-F1
#
_cell.length_a   1.000
_cell.length_b   1.000
_cell.length_c   1.000
_cell.angle_alpha   90.00
_cell.angle_beta   90.00
_cell.angle_gamma   90.00
#
_symmetry.space_group_name_H-M   'P 1'
#
loop_
_entity.id
_entity.type
_entity.pdbx_description
1 polymer ?
#
loop_
_entity_poly.entity_id
_entity_poly.type
_entity_poly.pdbx_seq_one_letter_code
_entity_poly.pdbx_strand_id
1 'polypeptide(L)'
;MPDVYSKFRDMVKDKGQIREPLPAPKKLPRTIDCESGRLPTLSDLGLGSEPPRKLKAERFTGGEIDAMGRLERYIAEAKRNSGTASSHLGADFSCKISPWLALGCVSPRRIHQELKKRNVVPEVRIARHFLPLEKDTKRSFFPEQISKSTTYFELVWRDFFRFITLKYGASRLRTGTTSAAGTRAQALTSSGIKEQMMSAAH
;
A
#
# COMPACT_ATOMS: atom_id res chain seq x y z
N MET A 1 7.32 -12.12 -11.81
CA MET A 1 6.46 -12.05 -10.61
C MET A 1 5.95 -13.46 -10.27
N PRO A 2 6.42 -14.07 -9.16
CA PRO A 2 5.98 -15.39 -8.72
C PRO A 2 4.50 -15.40 -8.33
N ASP A 3 3.83 -16.54 -8.54
CA ASP A 3 2.41 -16.74 -8.18
C ASP A 3 2.20 -17.18 -6.73
N VAL A 4 3.27 -17.62 -6.08
CA VAL A 4 3.27 -18.06 -4.69
C VAL A 4 3.99 -17.01 -3.85
N TYR A 5 3.35 -16.57 -2.77
CA TYR A 5 3.86 -15.53 -1.88
C TYR A 5 5.27 -15.83 -1.35
N SER A 6 5.54 -17.05 -0.89
CA SER A 6 6.86 -17.41 -0.32
C SER A 6 8.00 -17.19 -1.32
N LYS A 7 7.82 -17.62 -2.58
CA LYS A 7 8.81 -17.40 -3.65
C LYS A 7 9.02 -15.92 -3.96
N PHE A 8 7.95 -15.12 -3.90
CA PHE A 8 8.04 -13.66 -4.07
C PHE A 8 8.79 -13.01 -2.92
N ARG A 9 8.46 -13.35 -1.67
CA ARG A 9 9.14 -12.85 -0.47
C ARG A 9 10.63 -13.14 -0.53
N ASP A 10 11.02 -14.37 -0.84
CA ASP A 10 12.44 -14.77 -0.87
C ASP A 10 13.19 -13.99 -1.96
N MET A 11 12.58 -13.84 -3.15
CA MET A 11 13.14 -13.00 -4.22
C MET A 11 13.31 -11.53 -3.81
N VAL A 12 12.35 -10.95 -3.06
CA VAL A 12 12.44 -9.57 -2.56
C VAL A 12 13.44 -9.44 -1.42
N LYS A 13 13.57 -10.46 -0.56
CA LYS A 13 14.56 -10.49 0.52
C LYS A 13 15.99 -10.49 -0.03
N ASP A 14 16.24 -11.29 -1.06
CA ASP A 14 17.58 -11.50 -1.60
C ASP A 14 18.01 -10.34 -2.53
N LYS A 15 17.07 -9.77 -3.30
CA LYS A 15 17.37 -8.81 -4.37
C LYS A 15 16.81 -7.40 -4.11
N GLY A 16 15.92 -7.25 -3.15
CA GLY A 16 15.19 -6.01 -2.92
C GLY A 16 15.91 -5.06 -1.98
N GLN A 17 16.16 -3.84 -2.44
CA GLN A 17 16.55 -2.73 -1.58
C GLN A 17 15.36 -1.81 -1.34
N ILE A 18 14.96 -1.63 -0.08
CA ILE A 18 13.93 -0.67 0.27
C ILE A 18 14.53 0.73 0.22
N ARG A 19 14.02 1.54 -0.71
CA ARG A 19 14.39 2.95 -0.82
C ARG A 19 13.87 3.73 0.39
N GLU A 20 14.65 4.69 0.85
CA GLU A 20 14.19 5.65 1.85
C GLU A 20 13.03 6.51 1.28
N PRO A 21 12.11 7.00 2.13
CA PRO A 21 11.13 8.01 1.74
C PRO A 21 11.80 9.27 1.21
N LEU A 22 11.17 9.90 0.23
CA LEU A 22 11.60 11.22 -0.22
C LEU A 22 11.30 12.25 0.87
N PRO A 23 12.17 13.27 1.06
CA PRO A 23 11.89 14.35 1.99
C PRO A 23 10.69 15.16 1.49
N ALA A 24 9.84 15.63 2.41
CA ALA A 24 8.77 16.55 2.08
C ALA A 24 9.35 17.88 1.54
N PRO A 25 8.77 18.46 0.48
CA PRO A 25 9.21 19.75 -0.03
C PRO A 25 8.98 20.83 1.03
N LYS A 26 9.99 21.67 1.27
CA LYS A 26 9.88 22.77 2.25
C LYS A 26 9.02 23.93 1.75
N LYS A 27 8.91 24.07 0.43
CA LYS A 27 8.12 25.09 -0.25
C LYS A 27 7.55 24.49 -1.52
N LEU A 28 6.31 24.81 -1.82
CA LEU A 28 5.68 24.53 -3.09
C LEU A 28 5.76 25.77 -3.98
N PRO A 29 5.79 25.63 -5.32
CA PRO A 29 5.64 26.77 -6.21
C PRO A 29 4.32 27.48 -5.92
N ARG A 30 4.25 28.77 -6.24
CA ARG A 30 2.98 29.51 -6.10
C ARG A 30 1.91 28.80 -6.92
N THR A 31 0.78 28.55 -6.27
CA THR A 31 -0.42 28.10 -6.96
C THR A 31 -0.88 29.19 -7.91
N ILE A 32 -1.51 28.80 -9.01
CA ILE A 32 -2.32 29.72 -9.82
C ILE A 32 -3.37 30.30 -8.87
N ASP A 33 -3.64 31.60 -8.95
CA ASP A 33 -4.75 32.20 -8.20
C ASP A 33 -6.05 31.59 -8.71
N CYS A 34 -6.58 30.65 -7.94
CA CYS A 34 -7.87 30.04 -8.14
C CYS A 34 -8.63 30.02 -6.82
N GLU A 35 -9.95 30.12 -6.90
CA GLU A 35 -10.80 29.97 -5.73
C GLU A 35 -10.72 28.52 -5.22
N SER A 36 -10.40 28.35 -3.94
CA SER A 36 -10.44 27.04 -3.31
C SER A 36 -11.88 26.58 -3.18
N GLY A 37 -12.23 25.49 -3.85
CA GLY A 37 -13.56 24.90 -3.73
C GLY A 37 -13.86 24.38 -2.33
N ARG A 38 -15.15 24.32 -1.97
CA ARG A 38 -15.62 23.67 -0.73
C ARG A 38 -15.48 22.15 -0.85
N LEU A 39 -15.08 21.48 0.24
CA LEU A 39 -15.11 20.02 0.30
C LEU A 39 -16.57 19.50 0.30
N PRO A 40 -16.90 18.50 -0.54
CA PRO A 40 -18.27 17.97 -0.61
C PRO A 40 -18.64 17.23 0.69
N THR A 41 -19.92 17.27 1.03
CA THR A 41 -20.51 16.42 2.08
C THR A 41 -20.91 15.06 1.51
N LEU A 42 -21.22 14.10 2.38
CA LEU A 42 -21.76 12.80 1.94
C LEU A 42 -23.07 12.96 1.16
N SER A 43 -23.95 13.86 1.61
CA SER A 43 -25.20 14.17 0.94
C SER A 43 -24.99 14.75 -0.47
N ASP A 44 -23.98 15.61 -0.65
CA ASP A 44 -23.64 16.17 -1.97
C ASP A 44 -23.21 15.09 -2.97
N LEU A 45 -22.69 13.95 -2.46
CA LEU A 45 -22.30 12.78 -3.26
C LEU A 45 -23.43 11.75 -3.43
N GLY A 46 -24.65 12.07 -2.98
CA GLY A 46 -25.79 11.13 -2.99
C GLY A 46 -25.67 9.99 -1.99
N LEU A 47 -24.79 10.11 -0.99
CA LEU A 47 -24.63 9.14 0.08
C LEU A 47 -25.45 9.57 1.30
N GLY A 48 -26.06 8.60 1.99
CA GLY A 48 -26.84 8.85 3.19
C GLY A 48 -26.01 9.56 4.29
N SER A 49 -26.64 10.50 5.00
CA SER A 49 -26.04 11.27 6.08
C SER A 49 -26.02 10.53 7.42
N GLU A 50 -26.53 9.30 7.49
CA GLU A 50 -26.61 8.58 8.74
C GLU A 50 -25.20 8.31 9.28
N PRO A 51 -24.90 8.71 10.54
CA PRO A 51 -23.65 8.34 11.16
C PRO A 51 -23.56 6.82 11.16
N PRO A 52 -22.39 6.21 10.87
CA PRO A 52 -22.24 4.77 10.84
C PRO A 52 -22.82 4.19 12.13
N ARG A 53 -23.89 3.40 12.00
CA ARG A 53 -24.63 2.75 13.09
C ARG A 53 -23.64 2.21 14.10
N LYS A 54 -23.57 2.81 15.31
CA LYS A 54 -22.57 2.54 16.39
C LYS A 54 -21.86 1.20 16.21
N LEU A 55 -20.84 1.17 15.34
CA LEU A 55 -20.04 -0.03 15.18
C LEU A 55 -19.21 -0.11 16.45
N LYS A 56 -19.17 -1.27 17.11
CA LYS A 56 -18.25 -1.53 18.23
C LYS A 56 -16.76 -1.41 17.82
N ALA A 57 -16.50 -1.10 16.55
CA ALA A 57 -15.18 -0.87 16.00
C ALA A 57 -14.61 0.48 16.49
N GLU A 58 -13.29 0.53 16.65
CA GLU A 58 -12.56 1.75 16.94
C GLU A 58 -12.88 2.85 15.93
N ARG A 59 -13.09 4.08 16.41
CA ARG A 59 -13.30 5.24 15.54
C ARG A 59 -11.95 5.63 14.92
N PHE A 60 -11.91 5.67 13.59
CA PHE A 60 -10.77 6.15 12.82
C PHE A 60 -11.01 7.58 12.34
N THR A 61 -10.03 8.45 12.55
CA THR A 61 -9.99 9.78 11.96
C THR A 61 -9.07 9.75 10.74
N GLY A 62 -9.55 10.24 9.59
CA GLY A 62 -8.76 10.26 8.35
C GLY A 62 -7.68 11.34 8.35
N GLY A 63 -6.69 11.20 7.46
CA GLY A 63 -5.64 12.21 7.26
C GLY A 63 -4.24 11.73 7.66
N GLU A 64 -3.22 12.40 7.11
CA GLU A 64 -1.80 12.09 7.37
C GLU A 64 -1.41 12.30 8.83
N ILE A 65 -1.94 13.35 9.46
CA ILE A 65 -1.63 13.69 10.86
C ILE A 65 -2.04 12.54 11.79
N ASP A 66 -3.28 12.07 11.69
CA ASP A 66 -3.77 10.92 12.47
C ASP A 66 -3.04 9.62 12.14
N ALA A 67 -2.66 9.41 10.87
CA ALA A 67 -1.87 8.26 10.45
C ALA A 67 -0.52 8.23 11.17
N MET A 68 0.18 9.37 11.21
CA MET A 68 1.46 9.50 11.90
C MET A 68 1.29 9.31 13.41
N GLY A 69 0.28 9.94 14.02
CA GLY A 69 0.00 9.74 15.45
C GLY A 69 -0.34 8.29 15.82
N ARG A 70 -1.01 7.53 14.94
CA ARG A 70 -1.22 6.09 15.14
C ARG A 70 0.09 5.31 15.03
N LEU A 71 0.92 5.59 14.03
CA LEU A 71 2.21 4.93 13.85
C LEU A 71 3.12 5.15 15.08
N GLU A 72 3.14 6.35 15.63
CA GLU A 72 3.93 6.65 16.83
C GLU A 72 3.46 5.88 18.06
N ARG A 73 2.13 5.81 18.27
CA ARG A 73 1.53 4.99 19.32
C ARG A 73 1.89 3.51 19.15
N TYR A 74 1.80 2.98 17.93
CA TYR A 74 2.18 1.60 17.64
C TYR A 74 3.64 1.31 17.98
N ILE A 75 4.55 2.21 17.62
CA ILE A 75 5.97 2.05 17.93
C ILE A 75 6.20 2.10 19.44
N ALA A 76 5.54 3.00 20.17
CA ALA A 76 5.63 3.08 21.63
C ALA A 76 5.07 1.82 22.32
N GLU A 77 3.95 1.28 21.82
CA GLU A 77 3.36 0.01 22.25
C GLU A 77 4.34 -1.16 22.01
N ALA A 78 4.94 -1.24 20.82
CA ALA A 78 5.90 -2.27 20.49
C ALA A 78 7.16 -2.22 21.39
N LYS A 79 7.66 -1.03 21.73
CA LYS A 79 8.78 -0.86 22.67
C LYS A 79 8.44 -1.28 24.10
N ARG A 80 7.24 -0.96 24.59
CA ARG A 80 6.83 -1.37 25.94
C ARG A 80 6.72 -2.88 26.08
N ASN A 81 6.41 -3.58 24.99
CA ASN A 81 6.17 -5.02 24.98
C ASN A 81 7.38 -5.84 24.50
N SER A 82 8.47 -5.20 24.09
CA SER A 82 9.71 -5.92 23.74
C SER A 82 10.40 -6.42 25.02
N GLY A 83 10.19 -7.68 25.37
CA GLY A 83 10.90 -8.37 26.47
C GLY A 83 10.02 -9.06 27.52
N THR A 84 8.70 -8.91 27.49
CA THR A 84 7.82 -9.65 28.40
C THR A 84 7.55 -11.05 27.86
N ALA A 85 8.20 -12.05 28.48
CA ALA A 85 8.01 -13.48 28.19
C ALA A 85 6.58 -14.01 28.46
N SER A 86 5.71 -13.16 29.02
CA SER A 86 4.33 -13.45 29.37
C SER A 86 3.37 -12.41 28.75
N SER A 87 3.19 -12.44 27.43
CA SER A 87 1.97 -11.87 26.84
C SER A 87 1.18 -12.96 26.14
N HIS A 88 0.25 -13.54 26.90
CA HIS A 88 -0.96 -14.17 26.37
C HIS A 88 -1.98 -13.12 25.91
N LEU A 89 -1.53 -11.94 25.48
CA LEU A 89 -2.38 -10.87 24.97
C LEU A 89 -2.48 -11.02 23.46
N GLY A 90 -3.53 -11.73 23.06
CA GLY A 90 -3.89 -11.99 21.67
C GLY A 90 -4.27 -10.73 20.91
N ALA A 91 -4.43 -10.91 19.59
CA ALA A 91 -5.16 -10.08 18.62
C ALA A 91 -4.84 -8.58 18.46
N ASP A 92 -4.32 -7.88 19.47
CA ASP A 92 -4.29 -6.41 19.51
C ASP A 92 -3.00 -5.77 18.99
N PHE A 93 -1.95 -6.57 18.72
CA PHE A 93 -0.67 -6.09 18.19
C PHE A 93 -0.69 -5.78 16.68
N SER A 94 -1.86 -5.61 16.08
CA SER A 94 -1.96 -5.05 14.74
C SER A 94 -1.56 -3.58 14.76
N CYS A 95 -0.77 -3.14 13.78
CA CYS A 95 -0.47 -1.73 13.58
C CYS A 95 -1.76 -0.89 13.38
N LYS A 96 -2.89 -1.53 13.02
CA LYS A 96 -4.20 -0.89 12.73
C LYS A 96 -4.07 0.33 11.80
N ILE A 97 -3.06 0.32 10.95
CA ILE A 97 -2.68 1.44 10.09
C ILE A 97 -3.26 1.29 8.67
N SER A 98 -3.96 0.18 8.40
CA SER A 98 -4.47 -0.16 7.08
C SER A 98 -5.40 0.88 6.46
N PRO A 99 -6.28 1.61 7.18
CA PRO A 99 -7.13 2.62 6.55
C PRO A 99 -6.32 3.77 5.94
N TRP A 100 -5.30 4.25 6.67
CA TRP A 100 -4.41 5.31 6.20
C TRP A 100 -3.46 4.84 5.10
N LEU A 101 -3.00 3.59 5.16
CA LEU A 101 -2.20 3.00 4.07
C LEU A 101 -3.00 2.89 2.77
N ALA A 102 -4.28 2.51 2.85
CA ALA A 102 -5.14 2.37 1.68
C ALA A 102 -5.39 3.71 0.97
N LEU A 103 -5.52 4.81 1.74
CA LEU A 103 -5.71 6.16 1.22
C LEU A 103 -4.40 6.89 0.90
N GLY A 104 -3.24 6.29 1.18
CA GLY A 104 -1.94 6.92 0.94
C GLY A 104 -1.56 8.02 1.95
N CYS A 105 -2.29 8.15 3.05
CA CYS A 105 -1.98 9.10 4.14
C CYS A 105 -0.66 8.76 4.86
N VAL A 106 -0.18 7.51 4.75
CA VAL A 106 1.15 7.11 5.20
C VAL A 106 1.73 6.15 4.17
N SER A 107 3.05 6.24 3.93
CA SER A 107 3.70 5.35 2.96
C SER A 107 4.35 4.13 3.63
N PRO A 108 4.37 2.96 2.98
CA PRO A 108 5.13 1.79 3.46
C PRO A 108 6.60 2.08 3.76
N ARG A 109 7.24 2.86 2.88
CA ARG A 109 8.63 3.26 3.05
C ARG A 109 8.80 4.08 4.32
N ARG A 110 7.83 4.94 4.64
CA ARG A 110 7.83 5.76 5.86
C ARG A 110 7.70 4.89 7.11
N ILE A 111 6.77 3.94 7.12
CA ILE A 111 6.62 2.98 8.22
C ILE A 111 7.93 2.22 8.46
N HIS A 112 8.50 1.65 7.41
CA HIS A 112 9.77 0.93 7.48
C HIS A 112 10.91 1.82 8.01
N GLN A 113 11.01 3.05 7.50
CA GLN A 113 12.03 4.00 7.94
C GLN A 113 11.86 4.38 9.42
N GLU A 114 10.64 4.64 9.90
CA GLU A 114 10.40 5.00 11.31
C GLU A 114 10.70 3.85 12.26
N LEU A 115 10.36 2.61 11.88
CA LEU A 115 10.74 1.41 12.65
C LEU A 115 12.26 1.23 12.71
N LYS A 116 12.94 1.40 11.57
CA LYS A 116 14.40 1.34 11.46
C LYS A 116 15.08 2.42 12.31
N LYS A 117 14.64 3.67 12.19
CA LYS A 117 15.19 4.82 12.95
C LYS A 117 15.05 4.64 14.45
N ARG A 118 13.90 4.16 14.91
CA ARG A 118 13.59 4.02 16.34
C ARG A 118 14.06 2.69 16.91
N ASN A 119 14.70 1.88 16.07
CA ASN A 119 15.20 0.55 16.36
C ASN A 119 14.16 -0.36 17.03
N VAL A 120 13.01 -0.53 16.37
CA VAL A 120 11.91 -1.36 16.86
C VAL A 120 11.64 -2.48 15.87
N VAL A 121 11.62 -3.71 16.39
CA VAL A 121 11.24 -4.91 15.64
C VAL A 121 9.99 -5.50 16.28
N PRO A 122 8.79 -5.11 15.82
CA PRO A 122 7.55 -5.69 16.31
C PRO A 122 7.50 -7.18 15.94
N GLU A 123 7.46 -8.05 16.95
CA GLU A 123 7.23 -9.49 16.79
C GLU A 123 5.78 -9.83 17.17
N VAL A 124 5.08 -10.52 16.28
CA VAL A 124 3.80 -11.17 16.59
C VAL A 124 4.03 -12.67 16.67
N ARG A 125 3.67 -13.31 17.79
CA ARG A 125 3.88 -14.75 18.04
C ARG A 125 3.30 -15.66 16.95
N ILE A 126 2.18 -15.26 16.33
CA ILE A 126 1.55 -16.02 15.24
C ILE A 126 2.49 -16.12 14.03
N ALA A 127 3.24 -15.05 13.75
CA ALA A 127 4.24 -15.05 12.70
C ALA A 127 5.41 -15.99 12.99
N ARG A 128 5.70 -16.37 14.25
CA ARG A 128 6.77 -17.35 14.57
C ARG A 128 6.50 -18.74 14.01
N HIS A 129 5.23 -19.13 13.86
CA HIS A 129 4.87 -20.39 13.20
C HIS A 129 5.12 -20.33 11.69
N PHE A 130 4.95 -19.16 11.07
CA PHE A 130 5.10 -18.98 9.62
C PHE A 130 6.49 -18.47 9.19
N LEU A 131 7.26 -17.94 10.14
CA LEU A 131 8.61 -17.39 9.99
C LEU A 131 9.47 -17.92 11.14
N PRO A 132 10.08 -19.11 10.97
CA PRO A 132 11.01 -19.64 11.96
C PRO A 132 12.18 -18.66 12.12
N LEU A 133 12.40 -18.18 13.34
CA LEU A 133 13.62 -17.45 13.68
C LEU A 133 14.76 -18.47 13.77
N GLU A 134 15.71 -18.42 12.83
CA GLU A 134 16.96 -19.18 12.95
C GLU A 134 17.72 -18.76 14.22
N LYS A 135 18.20 -19.75 14.96
CA LYS A 135 18.85 -19.62 16.27
C LYS A 135 20.32 -19.18 16.19
N ASP A 136 20.75 -18.50 15.14
CA ASP A 136 22.17 -18.15 15.00
C ASP A 136 22.54 -16.84 15.71
N THR A 137 23.34 -17.02 16.76
CA THR A 137 23.71 -16.05 17.80
C THR A 137 24.91 -15.17 17.42
N LYS A 138 25.19 -14.90 16.14
CA LYS A 138 26.35 -14.04 15.79
C LYS A 138 26.10 -13.14 14.57
N ARG A 139 26.31 -11.84 14.80
CA ARG A 139 26.74 -10.76 13.87
C ARG A 139 25.66 -9.87 13.20
N SER A 140 25.97 -8.56 13.19
CA SER A 140 25.41 -7.47 12.36
C SER A 140 23.99 -6.97 12.69
N PHE A 141 23.90 -5.88 13.43
CA PHE A 141 22.75 -5.56 14.29
C PHE A 141 21.47 -5.03 13.61
N PHE A 142 21.38 -4.69 12.31
CA PHE A 142 20.19 -3.92 11.83
C PHE A 142 19.52 -4.24 10.48
N PRO A 143 20.19 -4.70 9.40
CA PRO A 143 19.47 -5.01 8.15
C PRO A 143 18.64 -6.32 8.27
N GLU A 144 19.16 -7.29 9.00
CA GLU A 144 18.64 -8.65 9.02
C GLU A 144 17.41 -8.83 9.91
N GLN A 145 17.31 -8.04 10.99
CA GLN A 145 16.24 -8.16 12.00
C GLN A 145 14.93 -7.51 11.57
N ILE A 146 14.95 -6.49 10.72
CA ILE A 146 13.70 -5.88 10.22
C ILE A 146 12.95 -6.85 9.30
N SER A 147 13.67 -7.69 8.56
CA SER A 147 13.06 -8.78 7.77
C SER A 147 12.29 -9.80 8.63
N LYS A 148 12.60 -9.84 9.94
CA LYS A 148 11.97 -10.69 10.95
C LYS A 148 10.78 -9.99 11.65
N SER A 149 10.51 -8.71 11.34
CA SER A 149 9.33 -8.00 11.84
C SER A 149 8.04 -8.49 11.19
N THR A 150 6.98 -8.66 11.98
CA THR A 150 5.64 -8.93 11.45
C THR A 150 5.12 -7.77 10.60
N THR A 151 5.42 -6.52 10.97
CA THR A 151 5.03 -5.36 10.17
C THR A 151 5.68 -5.40 8.79
N TYR A 152 6.96 -5.79 8.68
CA TYR A 152 7.62 -5.95 7.39
C TYR A 152 6.91 -7.00 6.53
N PHE A 153 6.59 -8.16 7.10
CA PHE A 153 5.87 -9.22 6.42
C PHE A 153 4.50 -8.77 5.90
N GLU A 154 3.72 -8.06 6.71
CA GLU A 154 2.42 -7.50 6.31
C GLU A 154 2.56 -6.51 5.14
N LEU A 155 3.60 -5.68 5.16
CA LEU A 155 3.88 -4.73 4.08
C LEU A 155 4.30 -5.45 2.78
N VAL A 156 5.08 -6.53 2.87
CA VAL A 156 5.45 -7.37 1.72
C VAL A 156 4.24 -8.09 1.16
N TRP A 157 3.33 -8.59 2.01
CA TRP A 157 2.04 -9.14 1.59
C TRP A 157 1.19 -8.14 0.81
N ARG A 158 1.11 -6.89 1.27
CA ARG A 158 0.43 -5.84 0.52
C ARG A 158 1.05 -5.67 -0.86
N ASP A 159 2.37 -5.62 -0.95
CA ASP A 159 3.07 -5.44 -2.24
C ASP A 159 2.89 -6.65 -3.16
N PHE A 160 2.89 -7.87 -2.61
CA PHE A 160 2.57 -9.08 -3.35
C PHE A 160 1.21 -8.97 -4.05
N PHE A 161 0.15 -8.61 -3.31
CA PHE A 161 -1.19 -8.47 -3.90
C PHE A 161 -1.26 -7.32 -4.91
N ARG A 162 -0.56 -6.21 -4.67
CA ARG A 162 -0.44 -5.11 -5.64
C ARG A 162 0.14 -5.61 -6.97
N PHE A 163 1.25 -6.34 -6.93
CA PHE A 163 1.91 -6.86 -8.13
C PHE A 163 1.16 -8.01 -8.80
N ILE A 164 0.49 -8.87 -8.03
CA ILE A 164 -0.38 -9.92 -8.57
C ILE A 164 -1.58 -9.31 -9.31
N THR A 165 -2.19 -8.28 -8.73
CA THR A 165 -3.28 -7.55 -9.38
C THR A 165 -2.82 -6.91 -10.68
N LEU A 166 -1.60 -6.35 -10.72
CA LEU A 166 -1.01 -5.85 -11.96
C LEU A 166 -0.76 -6.96 -12.99
N LYS A 167 -0.21 -8.11 -12.57
CA LYS A 167 0.06 -9.27 -13.43
C LYS A 167 -1.21 -9.78 -14.12
N TYR A 168 -2.31 -9.91 -13.37
CA TYR A 168 -3.54 -10.53 -13.87
C TYR A 168 -4.62 -9.54 -14.31
N GLY A 169 -4.61 -8.31 -13.78
CA GLY A 169 -5.58 -7.26 -14.10
C GLY A 169 -5.49 -6.79 -15.56
N ALA A 170 -4.28 -6.76 -16.12
CA ALA A 170 -4.07 -6.45 -17.54
C ALA A 170 -4.67 -7.51 -18.48
N SER A 171 -4.85 -8.76 -18.03
CA SER A 171 -5.45 -9.83 -18.83
C SER A 171 -6.99 -9.73 -18.83
N ARG A 172 -7.59 -9.42 -17.68
CA ARG A 172 -9.06 -9.41 -17.50
C ARG A 172 -9.77 -8.26 -18.24
N LEU A 173 -9.11 -7.11 -18.42
CA LEU A 173 -9.67 -6.00 -19.20
C LEU A 173 -9.68 -6.29 -20.72
N ARG A 174 -8.88 -7.26 -21.20
CA ARG A 174 -8.85 -7.65 -22.62
C ARG A 174 -9.89 -8.71 -22.97
N THR A 175 -10.30 -9.52 -22.00
CA THR A 175 -11.34 -10.56 -22.18
C THR A 175 -12.76 -10.03 -21.91
N GLY A 176 -12.88 -8.80 -21.38
CA GLY A 176 -14.17 -8.16 -21.06
C GLY A 176 -14.75 -7.29 -22.18
N THR A 177 -14.05 -7.08 -23.30
CA THR A 177 -14.54 -6.26 -24.43
C THR A 177 -15.23 -7.08 -25.53
N THR A 178 -15.43 -8.38 -25.33
CA THR A 178 -16.22 -9.22 -26.25
C THR A 178 -17.45 -9.77 -25.56
N SER A 179 -18.37 -8.90 -25.15
CA SER A 179 -19.82 -9.16 -25.22
C SER A 179 -20.61 -7.92 -24.79
N ALA A 180 -21.61 -7.57 -25.60
CA ALA A 180 -22.65 -6.55 -25.40
C ALA A 180 -22.24 -5.07 -25.58
N ALA A 181 -22.29 -4.59 -26.83
CA ALA A 181 -23.30 -3.62 -27.26
C ALA A 181 -23.02 -3.20 -28.72
N GLY A 182 -23.98 -3.45 -29.61
CA GLY A 182 -23.97 -2.90 -30.95
C GLY A 182 -24.01 -1.37 -30.90
N THR A 183 -22.94 -0.72 -31.35
CA THR A 183 -23.02 0.58 -31.99
C THR A 183 -21.92 0.60 -33.04
N ARG A 184 -22.36 0.81 -34.29
CA ARG A 184 -21.56 0.76 -35.51
C ARG A 184 -20.55 1.91 -35.51
N ALA A 185 -19.39 1.71 -34.89
CA ALA A 185 -18.21 2.51 -35.19
C ALA A 185 -17.61 1.96 -36.48
N GLN A 186 -17.83 2.66 -37.60
CA GLN A 186 -17.15 2.34 -38.84
C GLN A 186 -15.65 2.39 -38.60
N ALA A 187 -15.01 1.23 -38.70
CA ALA A 187 -13.57 1.11 -38.75
C ALA A 187 -13.09 1.77 -40.05
N LEU A 188 -12.40 2.91 -39.94
CA LEU A 188 -11.50 3.40 -40.98
C LEU A 188 -10.38 2.37 -41.11
N THR A 189 -10.61 1.38 -41.97
CA THR A 189 -9.61 0.42 -42.40
C THR A 189 -8.48 1.15 -43.12
N SER A 190 -7.24 0.73 -42.86
CA SER A 190 -5.98 1.22 -43.43
C SER A 190 -5.83 1.09 -44.96
N SER A 191 -6.95 0.90 -45.68
CA SER A 191 -7.03 0.93 -47.14
C SER A 191 -7.29 2.34 -47.70
N GLY A 192 -7.67 3.32 -46.87
CA GLY A 192 -8.04 4.68 -47.32
C GLY A 192 -6.92 5.71 -47.36
N ILE A 193 -5.70 5.37 -46.95
CA ILE A 193 -4.58 6.34 -46.87
C ILE A 193 -3.71 6.32 -48.15
N LYS A 194 -3.84 5.31 -49.02
CA LYS A 194 -3.05 5.25 -50.26
C LYS A 194 -3.72 5.90 -51.48
N GLU A 195 -5.03 6.12 -51.47
CA GLU A 195 -5.74 6.74 -52.60
C GLU A 195 -5.83 8.27 -52.52
N GLN A 196 -5.66 8.89 -51.35
CA GLN A 196 -5.65 10.36 -51.23
C GLN A 196 -4.27 11.03 -51.42
N MET A 197 -3.19 10.25 -51.56
CA MET A 197 -1.85 10.82 -51.86
C MET A 197 -1.48 10.80 -53.36
N MET A 198 -2.30 10.20 -54.23
CA MET A 198 -2.06 10.19 -55.69
C MET A 198 -2.93 11.19 -56.48
N SER A 199 -3.87 11.89 -55.83
CA SER A 199 -4.71 12.92 -56.47
C SER A 199 -4.27 14.36 -56.17
N ALA A 200 -3.14 14.56 -55.48
CA ALA A 200 -2.55 15.88 -55.19
C ALA A 200 -1.19 16.09 -55.90
N ALA A 201 -0.94 15.28 -56.93
CA ALA A 201 0.21 15.44 -57.82
C ALA A 201 -0.27 15.35 -59.27
N HIS A 202 -1.16 16.26 -59.67
CA HIS A 202 -1.33 16.82 -61.01
C HIS A 202 -2.00 18.20 -60.86
#